data_AF-A0AAD7FC13-F1
#
_entry.id   AF-A0AAD7FC13-F1
#
_cell.length_a   1.000
_cell.length_b   1.000
_cell.length_c   1.000
_cell.angle_alpha   90.00
_cell.angle_beta   90.00
_cell.angle_gamma   90.00
#
_symmetry.space_group_name_H-M   'P 1'
#
loop_
_entity.id
_entity.type
_entity.pdbx_description
1 polymer ?
#
loop_
_entity_poly.entity_id
_entity_poly.type
_entity_poly.pdbx_seq_one_letter_code
_entity_poly.pdbx_strand_id
1 'polypeptide(L)'
;MLQVYSILPSSGMVSTKSAVLASTPLFQRHSTALPWTDRIKLSYDRARAISRLYDLEMNDVLTVSEKYWAFQRDPIHLMDGAAGTLLTIHYNLCLGTISMFPEGKAELVKKLLAFEISGQYCLTELGHGLDAIHLETTATLLETGELEINTPTEAAAKFMPPTTPSGIPCVAVVFARLIVNGVDKGIKPILVPLHDGREMYPGVTSNISPIVLQQDIRGASIAEGDILGISIRFAIDLIMGRVSAPASLYPEDILFQHESSILAELREIVRSAGRAHGREAIDRLILPRCQELIRAVGDRLAVEAARQRNVDPLVVDLYIASVVKEDGAWFSEHGGISQETQRRMEREAVEALYPRLRSLLDRLEIAEYVTAPIVSDERWKSSFEARSRTDSAVVEARL
;
A
#
# COMPACT_ATOMS: atom_id res chain seq x y z
N MET A 1 -6.75 16.39 -15.66
CA MET A 1 -6.00 15.35 -16.40
C MET A 1 -4.73 15.11 -15.60
N LEU A 2 -4.75 14.13 -14.68
CA LEU A 2 -3.63 13.85 -13.78
C LEU A 2 -2.48 13.26 -14.60
N GLN A 3 -1.37 13.99 -14.68
CA GLN A 3 -0.10 13.61 -15.29
C GLN A 3 0.63 12.54 -14.44
N VAL A 4 -0.04 11.44 -14.10
CA VAL A 4 0.57 10.37 -13.27
C VAL A 4 1.74 9.70 -14.02
N TYR A 5 1.70 9.71 -15.36
CA TYR A 5 2.74 9.09 -16.18
C TYR A 5 4.05 9.89 -16.31
N SER A 6 4.09 11.18 -15.93
CA SER A 6 5.32 11.99 -16.01
C SER A 6 6.10 12.06 -14.69
N ILE A 7 5.63 11.41 -13.63
CA ILE A 7 6.28 11.38 -12.31
C ILE A 7 7.08 10.09 -12.10
N LEU A 8 6.89 9.08 -12.96
CA LEU A 8 7.61 7.81 -12.86
C LEU A 8 9.01 7.94 -13.49
N PRO A 9 10.10 7.65 -12.75
CA PRO A 9 11.45 7.72 -13.27
C PRO A 9 11.67 6.78 -14.46
N SER A 10 12.57 7.18 -15.36
CA SER A 10 12.89 6.46 -16.61
C SER A 10 13.61 5.13 -16.38
N SER A 11 14.19 4.90 -15.20
CA SER A 11 14.89 3.67 -14.86
C SER A 11 13.99 2.75 -14.02
N GLY A 12 13.59 1.61 -14.59
CA GLY A 12 12.79 0.58 -13.92
C GLY A 12 13.60 -0.38 -13.04
N MET A 13 14.86 -0.05 -12.71
CA MET A 13 15.71 -0.95 -11.93
C MET A 13 15.38 -0.87 -10.44
N VAL A 14 15.36 -2.04 -9.81
CA VAL A 14 15.28 -2.22 -8.36
C VAL A 14 16.51 -1.56 -7.73
N SER A 15 16.32 -0.74 -6.69
CA SER A 15 17.45 -0.22 -5.92
C SER A 15 18.04 -1.34 -5.06
N THR A 16 19.33 -1.63 -5.23
CA THR A 16 20.06 -2.61 -4.41
C THR A 16 20.95 -1.95 -3.36
N LYS A 17 20.79 -0.64 -3.12
CA LYS A 17 21.60 0.14 -2.16
C LYS A 17 21.62 -0.50 -0.78
N SER A 18 20.50 -1.08 -0.35
CA SER A 18 20.32 -1.72 0.95
C SER A 18 20.79 -3.17 1.03
N ALA A 19 21.34 -3.76 -0.03
CA ALA A 19 21.86 -5.13 0.02
C ALA A 19 22.91 -5.31 1.14
N VAL A 20 23.66 -4.24 1.43
CA VAL A 20 24.60 -4.17 2.56
C VAL A 20 23.93 -4.27 3.93
N LEU A 21 22.66 -3.84 4.06
CA LEU A 21 21.87 -4.01 5.27
C LEU A 21 21.19 -5.38 5.32
N ALA A 22 20.74 -5.89 4.17
CA ALA A 22 20.00 -7.14 4.07
C ALA A 22 20.75 -8.32 4.70
N SER A 23 22.06 -8.40 4.50
CA SER A 23 22.92 -9.45 5.06
C SER A 23 23.32 -9.27 6.53
N THR A 24 22.97 -8.14 7.16
CA THR A 24 23.35 -7.87 8.56
C THR A 24 22.53 -8.70 9.55
N PRO A 25 23.05 -8.96 10.77
CA PRO A 25 22.29 -9.62 11.83
C PRO A 25 20.95 -8.94 12.16
N LEU A 26 20.86 -7.62 11.96
CA LEU A 26 19.64 -6.84 12.19
C LEU A 26 18.51 -7.28 11.23
N PHE A 27 18.81 -7.51 9.96
CA PHE A 27 17.83 -7.91 8.95
C PHE A 27 17.67 -9.43 8.82
N GLN A 28 18.67 -10.21 9.22
CA GLN A 28 18.59 -11.68 9.26
C GLN A 28 17.87 -12.22 10.51
N ARG A 29 17.61 -11.39 11.52
CA ARG A 29 16.85 -11.79 12.71
C ARG A 29 15.37 -12.03 12.36
N HIS A 30 14.87 -13.24 12.57
CA HIS A 30 13.45 -13.56 12.35
C HIS A 30 12.55 -12.94 13.44
N SER A 31 11.55 -12.15 13.04
CA SER A 31 10.62 -11.49 13.96
C SER A 31 9.61 -12.45 14.58
N THR A 32 9.23 -13.52 13.88
CA THR A 32 8.17 -14.47 14.29
C THR A 32 8.48 -15.24 15.57
N ALA A 33 9.76 -15.38 15.93
CA ALA A 33 10.20 -16.04 17.15
C ALA A 33 10.30 -15.09 18.36
N LEU A 34 10.11 -13.78 18.17
CA LEU A 34 10.27 -12.78 19.21
C LEU A 34 8.95 -12.45 19.92
N PRO A 35 9.00 -12.03 21.21
CA PRO A 35 7.87 -11.36 21.86
C PRO A 35 7.43 -10.11 21.08
N TRP A 36 6.15 -9.76 21.18
CA TRP A 36 5.55 -8.64 20.42
C TRP A 36 6.31 -7.30 20.59
N THR A 37 6.68 -6.95 21.82
CA THR A 37 7.43 -5.72 22.13
C THR A 37 8.79 -5.68 21.43
N ASP A 38 9.47 -6.83 21.35
CA ASP A 38 10.77 -6.96 20.69
C ASP A 38 10.63 -6.89 19.17
N ARG A 39 9.51 -7.34 18.60
CA ARG A 39 9.21 -7.18 17.17
C ARG A 39 9.07 -5.71 16.81
N ILE A 40 8.30 -4.95 17.60
CA ILE A 40 8.13 -3.50 17.38
C ILE A 40 9.50 -2.80 17.41
N LYS A 41 10.29 -3.06 18.45
CA LYS A 41 11.62 -2.48 18.58
C LYS A 41 12.52 -2.83 17.39
N LEU A 42 12.50 -4.09 16.95
CA LEU A 42 13.25 -4.55 15.78
C LEU A 42 12.87 -3.77 14.51
N SER A 43 11.58 -3.55 14.27
CA SER A 43 11.11 -2.78 13.10
C SER A 43 11.54 -1.30 13.18
N TYR A 44 11.54 -0.68 14.36
CA TYR A 44 12.06 0.68 14.56
C TYR A 44 13.58 0.77 14.33
N ASP A 45 14.35 -0.22 14.81
CA ASP A 45 15.80 -0.26 14.60
C ASP A 45 16.15 -0.46 13.11
N ARG A 46 15.39 -1.31 12.40
CA ARG A 46 15.48 -1.48 10.94
C ARG A 46 15.11 -0.20 10.18
N ALA A 47 14.00 0.44 10.56
CA ALA A 47 13.56 1.69 9.97
C ALA A 47 14.66 2.77 10.09
N ARG A 48 15.27 2.90 11.29
CA ARG A 48 16.39 3.81 11.52
C ARG A 48 17.60 3.48 10.65
N ALA A 49 17.94 2.19 10.49
CA ALA A 49 19.06 1.77 9.64
C ALA A 49 18.82 2.12 8.16
N ILE A 50 17.61 1.88 7.64
CA ILE A 50 17.22 2.24 6.27
C ILE A 50 17.24 3.76 6.10
N SER A 51 16.68 4.50 7.05
CA SER A 51 16.67 5.96 7.05
C SER A 51 18.08 6.55 6.92
N ARG A 52 19.03 6.06 7.73
CA ARG A 52 20.43 6.50 7.69
C ARG A 52 21.14 6.13 6.39
N LEU A 53 20.81 4.98 5.81
CA LEU A 53 21.39 4.55 4.54
C LEU A 53 20.94 5.45 3.40
N TYR A 54 19.65 5.77 3.34
CA TYR A 54 19.09 6.60 2.28
C TYR A 54 19.39 8.08 2.48
N ASP A 55 19.42 8.54 3.73
CA ASP A 55 19.79 9.91 4.12
C ASP A 55 19.01 10.95 3.30
N LEU A 56 17.69 10.78 3.23
CA LEU A 56 16.81 11.63 2.43
C LEU A 56 16.89 13.08 2.92
N GLU A 57 16.84 14.02 1.99
CA GLU A 57 16.72 15.44 2.28
C GLU A 57 15.26 15.90 2.13
N MET A 58 14.93 17.06 2.69
CA MET A 58 13.59 17.65 2.56
C MET A 58 13.16 17.80 1.09
N ASN A 59 14.09 18.19 0.21
CA ASN A 59 13.81 18.33 -1.21
C ASN A 59 13.54 16.97 -1.89
N ASP A 60 14.19 15.89 -1.45
CA ASP A 60 13.91 14.54 -1.97
C ASP A 60 12.45 14.15 -1.74
N VAL A 61 11.92 14.46 -0.56
CA VAL A 61 10.53 14.18 -0.16
C VAL A 61 9.54 15.06 -0.92
N LEU A 62 9.78 16.38 -0.97
CA LEU A 62 8.86 17.34 -1.60
C LEU A 62 8.76 17.17 -3.12
N THR A 63 9.88 16.80 -3.76
CA THR A 63 9.93 16.67 -5.23
C THR A 63 9.79 15.24 -5.69
N VAL A 64 9.70 14.28 -4.77
CA VAL A 64 9.67 12.83 -5.05
C VAL A 64 10.85 12.46 -5.97
N SER A 65 12.07 12.80 -5.52
CA SER A 65 13.28 12.66 -6.32
C SER A 65 13.57 11.20 -6.72
N GLU A 66 14.49 10.99 -7.67
CA GLU A 66 15.01 9.65 -8.00
C GLU A 66 15.50 8.89 -6.76
N LYS A 67 16.11 9.60 -5.79
CA LYS A 67 16.57 9.02 -4.51
C LYS A 67 15.41 8.59 -3.62
N TYR A 68 14.32 9.37 -3.57
CA TYR A 68 13.08 8.98 -2.90
C TYR A 68 12.43 7.76 -3.57
N TRP A 69 12.39 7.71 -4.91
CA TRP A 69 11.90 6.54 -5.63
C TRP A 69 12.78 5.31 -5.47
N ALA A 70 14.11 5.47 -5.40
CA ALA A 70 15.03 4.39 -5.09
C ALA A 70 14.76 3.86 -3.68
N PHE A 71 14.53 4.74 -2.72
CA PHE A 71 14.11 4.40 -1.36
C PHE A 71 12.80 3.59 -1.33
N GLN A 72 11.74 4.06 -1.99
CA GLN A 72 10.43 3.38 -1.97
C GLN A 72 10.41 2.03 -2.69
N ARG A 73 11.23 1.86 -3.73
CA ARG A 73 11.29 0.62 -4.54
C ARG A 73 12.30 -0.40 -4.02
N ASP A 74 12.98 -0.09 -2.92
CA ASP A 74 14.00 -0.95 -2.36
C ASP A 74 13.39 -2.23 -1.75
N PRO A 75 13.86 -3.45 -2.10
CA PRO A 75 13.32 -4.71 -1.57
C PRO A 75 13.49 -4.88 -0.05
N ILE A 76 14.30 -4.05 0.61
CA ILE A 76 14.49 -4.07 2.05
C ILE A 76 13.16 -3.92 2.82
N HIS A 77 12.18 -3.22 2.24
CA HIS A 77 10.84 -3.05 2.83
C HIS A 77 10.06 -4.37 2.87
N LEU A 78 10.38 -5.34 2.01
CA LEU A 78 9.77 -6.67 2.02
C LEU A 78 10.39 -7.60 3.08
N MET A 79 11.61 -7.30 3.55
CA MET A 79 12.21 -8.03 4.68
C MET A 79 11.53 -7.70 6.01
N ASP A 80 10.95 -6.50 6.13
CA ASP A 80 10.16 -6.06 7.27
C ASP A 80 9.11 -5.02 6.85
N GLY A 81 7.91 -5.50 6.52
CA GLY A 81 6.80 -4.64 6.08
C GLY A 81 6.35 -3.61 7.12
N ALA A 82 6.57 -3.87 8.41
CA ALA A 82 6.28 -2.90 9.47
C ALA A 82 7.28 -1.74 9.45
N ALA A 83 8.58 -2.03 9.25
CA ALA A 83 9.59 -1.00 9.05
C ALA A 83 9.31 -0.17 7.78
N GLY A 84 8.92 -0.82 6.68
CA GLY A 84 8.50 -0.15 5.45
C GLY A 84 7.31 0.78 5.68
N THR A 85 6.26 0.30 6.35
CA THR A 85 5.07 1.10 6.69
C THR A 85 5.41 2.29 7.58
N LEU A 86 6.24 2.10 8.61
CA LEU A 86 6.72 3.18 9.49
C LEU A 86 7.39 4.28 8.67
N LEU A 87 8.28 3.93 7.75
CA LEU A 87 9.01 4.90 6.95
C LEU A 87 8.10 5.57 5.91
N THR A 88 7.15 4.86 5.31
CA THR A 88 6.19 5.45 4.37
C THR A 88 5.29 6.47 5.07
N ILE A 89 4.72 6.14 6.24
CA ILE A 89 3.93 7.09 7.03
C ILE A 89 4.81 8.29 7.43
N HIS A 90 6.02 8.02 7.88
CA HIS A 90 6.97 9.04 8.33
C HIS A 90 7.33 10.02 7.21
N TYR A 91 7.86 9.54 6.09
CA TYR A 91 8.40 10.37 5.03
C TYR A 91 7.31 10.93 4.11
N ASN A 92 6.39 10.07 3.65
CA ASN A 92 5.39 10.46 2.65
C ASN A 92 4.29 11.31 3.27
N LEU A 93 3.72 10.86 4.40
CA LEU A 93 2.52 11.46 4.96
C LEU A 93 2.86 12.57 5.96
N CYS A 94 3.61 12.25 7.01
CA CYS A 94 3.90 13.19 8.10
C CYS A 94 4.88 14.29 7.66
N LEU A 95 6.09 13.89 7.27
CA LEU A 95 7.14 14.81 6.89
C LEU A 95 6.80 15.55 5.59
N GLY A 96 6.20 14.87 4.60
CA GLY A 96 5.66 15.51 3.40
C GLY A 96 4.68 16.64 3.74
N THR A 97 3.73 16.38 4.66
CA THR A 97 2.78 17.41 5.11
C THR A 97 3.47 18.57 5.84
N ILE A 98 4.36 18.28 6.79
CA ILE A 98 5.09 19.30 7.55
C ILE A 98 5.97 20.15 6.62
N SER A 99 6.58 19.53 5.61
CA SER A 99 7.51 20.18 4.69
C SER A 99 6.82 21.17 3.74
N MET A 100 5.51 21.03 3.52
CA MET A 100 4.71 22.03 2.81
C MET A 100 4.50 23.33 3.62
N PHE A 101 4.72 23.29 4.95
CA PHE A 101 4.55 24.41 5.87
C PHE A 101 5.77 24.60 6.80
N PRO A 102 6.97 24.87 6.24
CA PRO A 102 8.23 24.76 6.97
C PRO A 102 8.49 25.87 8.01
N GLU A 103 7.73 26.96 7.97
CA GLU A 103 7.91 28.10 8.86
C GLU A 103 7.92 27.68 10.34
N GLY A 104 9.02 28.02 11.03
CA GLY A 104 9.24 27.73 12.44
C GLY A 104 9.59 26.28 12.79
N LYS A 105 9.77 25.38 11.80
CA LYS A 105 9.89 23.92 12.04
C LYS A 105 11.22 23.29 11.61
N ALA A 106 12.24 24.09 11.29
CA ALA A 106 13.51 23.62 10.75
C ALA A 106 14.17 22.52 11.63
N GLU A 107 14.21 22.72 12.94
CA GLU A 107 14.81 21.74 13.86
C GLU A 107 14.00 20.44 13.94
N LEU A 108 12.67 20.52 13.91
CA LEU A 108 11.80 19.35 13.89
C LEU A 108 11.99 18.56 12.57
N VAL A 109 12.00 19.25 11.43
CA VAL A 109 12.23 18.65 10.11
C VAL A 109 13.57 17.92 10.07
N LYS A 110 14.64 18.54 10.60
CA LYS A 110 15.95 17.90 10.69
C LYS A 110 15.92 16.60 11.51
N LYS A 111 15.25 16.60 12.67
CA LYS A 111 15.11 15.40 13.51
C LYS A 111 14.24 14.32 12.90
N LEU A 112 13.21 14.70 12.14
CA LEU A 112 12.38 13.76 11.37
C LEU A 112 13.22 13.11 10.25
N LEU A 113 13.93 13.89 9.42
CA LEU A 113 14.82 13.35 8.37
C LEU A 113 15.87 12.37 8.92
N ALA A 114 16.38 12.61 10.13
CA ALA A 114 17.33 11.72 10.80
C ALA A 114 16.68 10.49 11.48
N PHE A 115 15.35 10.40 11.48
CA PHE A 115 14.55 9.41 12.21
C PHE A 115 14.86 9.36 13.72
N GLU A 116 15.16 10.52 14.29
CA GLU A 116 15.32 10.74 15.73
C GLU A 116 13.96 10.93 16.44
N ILE A 117 12.98 11.44 15.68
CA ILE A 117 11.58 11.55 16.07
C ILE A 117 10.76 10.72 15.08
N SER A 118 9.81 9.93 15.56
CA SER A 118 8.83 9.24 14.72
C SER A 118 7.74 10.23 14.29
N GLY A 119 7.50 10.36 12.99
CA GLY A 119 6.39 11.13 12.42
C GLY A 119 5.21 10.24 12.07
N GLN A 120 4.02 10.56 12.58
CA GLN A 120 2.78 9.83 12.33
C GLN A 120 1.73 10.70 11.64
N TYR A 121 0.75 10.06 11.01
CA TYR A 121 -0.31 10.72 10.25
C TYR A 121 -1.68 10.23 10.69
N CYS A 122 -2.37 11.03 11.49
CA CYS A 122 -3.61 10.68 12.16
C CYS A 122 -4.82 11.33 11.48
N LEU A 123 -5.23 10.74 10.36
CA LEU A 123 -6.44 11.14 9.64
C LEU A 123 -7.66 10.34 10.11
N THR A 124 -7.60 9.03 9.89
CA THR A 124 -8.67 8.05 10.18
C THR A 124 -9.07 8.03 11.64
N GLU A 125 -10.38 7.93 11.87
CA GLU A 125 -11.00 7.71 13.17
C GLU A 125 -11.65 6.32 13.18
N LEU A 126 -11.88 5.76 14.37
CA LEU A 126 -12.53 4.45 14.51
C LEU A 126 -13.91 4.40 13.82
N GLY A 127 -14.66 5.51 13.87
CA GLY A 127 -15.96 5.67 13.21
C GLY A 127 -15.89 6.18 11.76
N HIS A 128 -14.76 6.74 11.32
CA HIS A 128 -14.66 7.46 10.05
C HIS A 128 -13.35 7.14 9.31
N GLY A 129 -13.48 6.48 8.15
CA GLY A 129 -12.35 6.10 7.28
C GLY A 129 -12.53 6.58 5.85
N LEU A 130 -13.55 6.06 5.17
CA LEU A 130 -13.86 6.41 3.76
C LEU A 130 -14.65 7.73 3.64
N ASP A 131 -15.01 8.34 4.76
CA ASP A 131 -15.88 9.50 4.89
C ASP A 131 -15.24 10.60 5.72
N ALA A 132 -13.94 10.85 5.49
CA ALA A 132 -13.14 11.82 6.24
C ALA A 132 -13.74 13.24 6.34
N ILE A 133 -14.73 13.61 5.53
CA ILE A 133 -15.46 14.88 5.67
C ILE A 133 -16.27 14.98 6.99
N HIS A 134 -16.59 13.84 7.61
CA HIS A 134 -17.38 13.72 8.84
C HIS A 134 -16.56 13.47 10.10
N LEU A 135 -15.22 13.60 10.04
CA LEU A 135 -14.37 13.48 11.23
C LEU A 135 -14.89 14.30 12.40
N GLU A 136 -14.83 13.72 13.59
CA GLU A 136 -15.37 14.25 14.84
C GLU A 136 -14.31 14.94 15.71
N THR A 137 -13.01 14.58 15.58
CA THR A 137 -11.93 15.21 16.37
C THR A 137 -11.96 16.73 16.16
N THR A 138 -11.86 17.49 17.25
CA THR A 138 -11.90 18.96 17.21
C THR A 138 -10.56 19.57 17.61
N ALA A 139 -10.26 20.75 17.04
CA ALA A 139 -9.16 21.62 17.43
C ALA A 139 -9.71 23.02 17.67
N THR A 140 -9.94 23.39 18.92
CA THR A 140 -10.56 24.67 19.29
C THR A 140 -9.50 25.70 19.65
N LEU A 141 -9.50 26.84 18.96
CA LEU A 141 -8.63 27.97 19.30
C LEU A 141 -9.15 28.67 20.56
N LEU A 142 -8.36 28.61 21.63
CA LEU A 142 -8.64 29.25 22.91
C LEU A 142 -8.25 30.73 22.87
N GLU A 143 -8.77 31.50 23.84
CA GLU A 143 -8.41 32.92 24.02
C GLU A 143 -6.91 33.13 24.29
N THR A 144 -6.23 32.11 24.82
CA THR A 144 -4.78 32.09 25.04
C THR A 144 -3.96 32.04 23.74
N GLY A 145 -4.60 31.71 22.61
CA GLY A 145 -3.95 31.44 21.34
C GLY A 145 -3.49 29.98 21.17
N GLU A 146 -3.72 29.13 22.18
CA GLU A 146 -3.45 27.70 22.11
C GLU A 146 -4.61 26.94 21.46
N LEU A 147 -4.33 25.74 20.94
CA LEU A 147 -5.33 24.83 20.41
C LEU A 147 -5.64 23.74 21.43
N GLU A 148 -6.90 23.63 21.84
CA GLU A 148 -7.41 22.46 22.56
C GLU A 148 -7.78 21.38 21.56
N ILE A 149 -7.10 20.24 21.61
CA ILE A 149 -7.42 19.07 20.78
C ILE A 149 -8.29 18.13 21.60
N ASN A 150 -9.49 17.83 21.10
CA ASN A 150 -10.45 17.00 21.83
C ASN A 150 -11.05 15.91 20.95
N THR A 151 -11.14 14.71 21.54
CA THR A 151 -11.77 13.52 21.00
C THR A 151 -13.12 13.34 21.70
N PRO A 152 -14.25 13.80 21.11
CA PRO A 152 -15.52 13.89 21.82
C PRO A 152 -16.20 12.55 22.10
N THR A 153 -15.88 11.52 21.31
CA THR A 153 -16.49 10.19 21.38
C THR A 153 -15.43 9.11 21.19
N GLU A 154 -15.71 7.86 21.60
CA GLU A 154 -14.81 6.73 21.31
C GLU A 154 -14.65 6.49 19.80
N ALA A 155 -15.69 6.78 19.01
CA ALA A 155 -15.67 6.68 17.55
C ALA A 155 -14.69 7.68 16.92
N ALA A 156 -14.52 8.85 17.54
CA ALA A 156 -13.57 9.88 17.11
C ALA A 156 -12.10 9.54 17.40
N ALA A 157 -11.81 8.44 18.11
CA ALA A 157 -10.43 8.06 18.42
C ALA A 157 -9.65 7.79 17.14
N LYS A 158 -8.47 8.41 17.01
CA LYS A 158 -7.59 8.18 15.86
C LYS A 158 -7.16 6.72 15.81
N PHE A 159 -7.19 6.14 14.61
CA PHE A 159 -7.03 4.71 14.40
C PHE A 159 -6.09 4.41 13.23
N MET A 160 -5.29 3.33 13.35
CA MET A 160 -4.25 2.80 12.45
C MET A 160 -2.79 3.25 12.70
N PRO A 161 -2.45 4.52 12.92
CA PRO A 161 -1.05 4.91 13.10
C PRO A 161 -0.40 4.29 14.34
N PRO A 162 0.86 3.82 14.26
CA PRO A 162 1.60 3.31 15.40
C PRO A 162 2.04 4.44 16.35
N THR A 163 1.17 4.80 17.31
CA THR A 163 1.35 5.94 18.22
C THR A 163 1.84 5.56 19.63
N THR A 164 2.09 4.27 19.88
CA THR A 164 2.51 3.80 21.21
C THR A 164 4.02 3.99 21.43
N PRO A 165 4.46 4.43 22.62
CA PRO A 165 5.88 4.63 22.94
C PRO A 165 6.74 3.41 22.60
N SER A 166 7.78 3.64 21.79
CA SER A 166 8.66 2.60 21.25
C SER A 166 10.14 2.98 21.30
N GLY A 167 10.53 3.83 22.26
CA GLY A 167 11.93 4.19 22.52
C GLY A 167 12.47 5.40 21.75
N ILE A 168 11.66 6.05 20.91
CA ILE A 168 11.94 7.37 20.33
C ILE A 168 10.74 8.30 20.49
N PRO A 169 10.94 9.63 20.61
CA PRO A 169 9.83 10.59 20.64
C PRO A 169 8.95 10.48 19.39
N CYS A 170 7.68 10.83 19.52
CA CYS A 170 6.71 10.78 18.42
C CYS A 170 5.91 12.08 18.32
N VAL A 171 5.75 12.56 17.10
CA VAL A 171 4.85 13.63 16.72
C VAL A 171 3.89 13.13 15.66
N ALA A 172 2.71 13.71 15.59
CA ALA A 172 1.72 13.39 14.58
C ALA A 172 1.17 14.63 13.89
N VAL A 173 0.82 14.47 12.62
CA VAL A 173 -0.13 15.35 11.95
C VAL A 173 -1.53 14.80 12.22
N VAL A 174 -2.28 15.46 13.10
CA VAL A 174 -3.64 15.10 13.50
C VAL A 174 -4.63 15.93 12.69
N PHE A 175 -5.53 15.27 11.98
CA PHE A 175 -6.61 15.95 11.26
C PHE A 175 -7.80 16.15 12.18
N ALA A 176 -8.19 17.40 12.37
CA ALA A 176 -9.28 17.76 13.26
C ALA A 176 -10.08 18.92 12.65
N ARG A 177 -11.35 19.05 13.04
CA ARG A 177 -12.19 20.19 12.72
C ARG A 177 -11.71 21.41 13.50
N LEU A 178 -11.22 22.42 12.79
CA LEU A 178 -10.73 23.64 13.42
C LEU A 178 -11.90 24.54 13.81
N ILE A 179 -12.03 24.88 15.09
CA ILE A 179 -13.06 25.77 15.62
C ILE A 179 -12.41 27.08 16.06
N VAL A 180 -12.86 28.20 15.47
CA VAL A 180 -12.37 29.55 15.79
C VAL A 180 -13.54 30.44 16.12
N ASN A 181 -13.56 31.02 17.33
CA ASN A 181 -14.66 31.85 17.83
C ASN A 181 -16.03 31.15 17.70
N GLY A 182 -16.08 29.85 18.01
CA GLY A 182 -17.27 29.01 17.88
C GLY A 182 -17.67 28.62 16.45
N VAL A 183 -16.87 28.97 15.44
CA VAL A 183 -17.15 28.66 14.03
C VAL A 183 -16.26 27.53 13.52
N ASP A 184 -16.86 26.46 13.02
CA ASP A 184 -16.18 25.37 12.33
C ASP A 184 -15.59 25.86 10.99
N LYS A 185 -14.26 25.71 10.83
CA LYS A 185 -13.48 26.07 9.64
C LYS A 185 -13.09 24.86 8.79
N GLY A 186 -13.71 23.71 9.06
CA GLY A 186 -13.46 22.43 8.43
C GLY A 186 -12.20 21.76 8.96
N ILE A 187 -11.85 20.66 8.32
CA ILE A 187 -10.74 19.80 8.73
C ILE A 187 -9.40 20.43 8.36
N LYS A 188 -8.48 20.46 9.31
CA LYS A 188 -7.12 20.98 9.16
C LYS A 188 -6.09 20.01 9.77
N PRO A 189 -4.88 19.90 9.18
CA PRO A 189 -3.77 19.19 9.78
C PRO A 189 -3.17 20.01 10.93
N ILE A 190 -3.07 19.41 12.11
CA ILE A 190 -2.49 20.02 13.31
C ILE A 190 -1.29 19.18 13.76
N LEU A 191 -0.15 19.82 14.01
CA LEU A 191 1.03 19.14 14.54
C LEU A 191 0.87 18.95 16.06
N VAL A 192 0.91 17.70 16.52
CA VAL A 192 0.73 17.34 17.93
C VAL A 192 1.86 16.44 18.40
N PRO A 193 2.62 16.82 19.45
CA PRO A 193 3.55 15.90 20.11
C PRO A 193 2.77 14.85 20.91
N LEU A 194 3.11 13.57 20.76
CA LEU A 194 2.35 12.47 21.38
C LEU A 194 3.05 11.89 22.60
N HIS A 195 4.34 11.61 22.50
CA HIS A 195 5.13 11.01 23.59
C HIS A 195 6.64 11.27 23.42
N ASP A 196 7.39 11.13 24.51
CA ASP A 196 8.86 11.26 24.55
C ASP A 196 9.61 9.96 24.16
N GLY A 197 8.86 8.89 23.89
CA GLY A 197 9.38 7.56 23.57
C GLY A 197 9.29 6.57 24.72
N ARG A 198 8.91 7.03 25.91
CA ARG A 198 8.64 6.21 27.10
C ARG A 198 7.24 6.45 27.63
N GLU A 199 6.84 7.72 27.77
CA GLU A 199 5.57 8.12 28.37
C GLU A 199 4.78 9.03 27.42
N MET A 200 3.46 8.82 27.39
CA MET A 200 2.53 9.71 26.69
C MET A 200 2.52 11.08 27.35
N TYR A 201 2.40 12.15 26.55
CA TYR A 201 2.21 13.48 27.11
C TYR A 201 0.85 13.62 27.80
N PRO A 202 0.72 14.51 28.80
CA PRO A 202 -0.55 14.73 29.50
C PRO A 202 -1.71 15.01 28.54
N GLY A 203 -2.84 14.32 28.75
CA GLY A 203 -4.04 14.43 27.90
C GLY A 203 -4.01 13.55 26.65
N VAL A 204 -2.89 12.90 26.32
CA VAL A 204 -2.79 11.98 25.18
C VAL A 204 -2.88 10.54 25.66
N THR A 205 -3.76 9.74 25.06
CA THR A 205 -3.90 8.31 25.34
C THR A 205 -3.71 7.50 24.07
N SER A 206 -3.08 6.33 24.20
CA SER A 206 -2.87 5.38 23.09
C SER A 206 -3.18 3.98 23.60
N ASN A 207 -4.05 3.25 22.89
CA ASN A 207 -4.43 1.89 23.23
C ASN A 207 -4.03 0.94 22.10
N ILE A 208 -3.52 -0.23 22.47
CA ILE A 208 -3.19 -1.28 21.51
C ILE A 208 -4.49 -1.95 21.05
N SER A 209 -4.77 -1.89 19.75
CA SER A 209 -5.93 -2.58 19.17
C SER A 209 -5.73 -4.10 19.17
N PRO A 210 -6.74 -4.92 19.51
CA PRO A 210 -6.67 -6.38 19.43
C PRO A 210 -6.73 -6.93 17.98
N ILE A 211 -7.00 -6.08 16.98
CA ILE A 211 -7.22 -6.49 15.58
C ILE A 211 -5.91 -6.87 14.84
N VAL A 212 -4.75 -6.74 15.50
CA VAL A 212 -3.39 -6.92 14.93
C VAL A 212 -3.14 -8.29 14.28
N LEU A 213 -3.87 -9.36 14.66
CA LEU A 213 -3.61 -10.73 14.19
C LEU A 213 -4.01 -11.03 12.73
N GLN A 214 -4.70 -10.13 12.03
CA GLN A 214 -5.23 -10.39 10.68
C GLN A 214 -4.79 -9.38 9.60
N GLN A 215 -3.83 -8.51 9.89
CA GLN A 215 -3.70 -7.22 9.19
C GLN A 215 -2.52 -7.02 8.22
N ASP A 216 -1.53 -7.90 8.10
CA ASP A 216 -0.32 -7.53 7.33
C ASP A 216 -0.61 -7.13 5.86
N ILE A 217 -1.48 -7.86 5.16
CA ILE A 217 -1.84 -7.55 3.75
C ILE A 217 -3.19 -6.83 3.64
N ARG A 218 -4.15 -7.16 4.51
CA ARG A 218 -5.50 -6.54 4.48
C ARG A 218 -5.47 -5.06 4.88
N GLY A 219 -4.58 -4.68 5.79
CA GLY A 219 -4.40 -3.26 6.17
C GLY A 219 -3.98 -2.42 4.97
N ALA A 220 -3.06 -2.93 4.15
CA ALA A 220 -2.62 -2.24 2.93
C ALA A 220 -3.75 -2.02 1.92
N SER A 221 -4.70 -2.96 1.79
CA SER A 221 -5.83 -2.85 0.86
C SER A 221 -6.92 -1.84 1.27
N ILE A 222 -6.86 -1.31 2.50
CA ILE A 222 -7.85 -0.34 3.00
C ILE A 222 -7.24 1.00 3.42
N ALA A 223 -5.93 1.06 3.68
CA ALA A 223 -5.27 2.23 4.26
C ALA A 223 -5.28 3.45 3.31
N GLU A 224 -5.05 3.24 2.02
CA GLU A 224 -5.04 4.30 0.99
C GLU A 224 -6.42 4.50 0.34
N GLY A 225 -7.46 4.12 1.07
CA GLY A 225 -8.82 3.98 0.60
C GLY A 225 -9.15 2.53 0.20
N ASP A 226 -10.35 2.11 0.57
CA ASP A 226 -10.83 0.75 0.33
C ASP A 226 -10.90 0.48 -1.17
N ILE A 227 -10.11 -0.51 -1.62
CA ILE A 227 -9.99 -0.86 -3.05
C ILE A 227 -11.36 -1.12 -3.66
N LEU A 228 -12.27 -1.80 -2.95
CA LEU A 228 -13.61 -2.10 -3.44
C LEU A 228 -14.45 -0.82 -3.57
N GLY A 229 -14.50 0.01 -2.53
CA GLY A 229 -15.22 1.28 -2.52
C GLY A 229 -14.76 2.23 -3.62
N ILE A 230 -13.44 2.39 -3.80
CA ILE A 230 -12.86 3.21 -4.87
C ILE A 230 -13.17 2.61 -6.24
N SER A 231 -13.05 1.29 -6.41
CA SER A 231 -13.34 0.62 -7.69
C SER A 231 -14.80 0.78 -8.09
N ILE A 232 -15.75 0.63 -7.16
CA ILE A 232 -17.17 0.87 -7.40
C ILE A 232 -17.40 2.31 -7.83
N ARG A 233 -16.81 3.27 -7.10
CA ARG A 233 -16.99 4.69 -7.42
C ARG A 233 -16.46 5.03 -8.81
N PHE A 234 -15.26 4.55 -9.14
CA PHE A 234 -14.63 4.77 -10.43
C PHE A 234 -15.40 4.10 -11.57
N ALA A 235 -15.88 2.86 -11.37
CA ALA A 235 -16.72 2.15 -12.34
C ALA A 235 -18.00 2.93 -12.65
N ILE A 236 -18.69 3.42 -11.63
CA ILE A 236 -19.90 4.24 -11.80
C ILE A 236 -19.59 5.49 -12.61
N ASP A 237 -18.49 6.19 -12.32
CA ASP A 237 -18.13 7.41 -13.04
C ASP A 237 -17.76 7.12 -14.52
N LEU A 238 -17.16 5.96 -14.83
CA LEU A 238 -16.92 5.48 -16.21
C LEU A 238 -18.23 5.17 -16.95
N ILE A 239 -19.12 4.42 -16.30
CA ILE A 239 -20.42 4.02 -16.87
C ILE A 239 -21.27 5.25 -17.16
N MET A 240 -21.34 6.19 -16.21
CA MET A 240 -22.07 7.45 -16.36
C MET A 240 -21.41 8.45 -17.32
N GLY A 241 -20.20 8.17 -17.81
CA GLY A 241 -19.47 9.05 -18.73
C GLY A 241 -18.93 10.32 -18.09
N ARG A 242 -18.79 10.36 -16.75
CA ARG A 242 -18.16 11.48 -16.03
C ARG A 242 -16.64 11.45 -16.19
N VAL A 243 -16.08 10.26 -16.33
CA VAL A 243 -14.68 10.01 -16.67
C VAL A 243 -14.60 9.00 -17.82
N SER A 244 -13.44 8.91 -18.46
CA SER A 244 -13.16 7.94 -19.52
C SER A 244 -11.90 7.16 -19.18
N ALA A 245 -11.87 5.88 -19.54
CA ALA A 245 -10.67 5.08 -19.47
C ALA A 245 -9.59 5.66 -20.41
N PRO A 246 -8.30 5.48 -20.12
CA PRO A 246 -7.24 5.88 -21.05
C PRO A 246 -7.43 5.22 -22.41
N ALA A 247 -7.26 5.99 -23.50
CA ALA A 247 -7.36 5.47 -24.85
C ALA A 247 -6.37 4.30 -25.05
N SER A 248 -6.81 3.25 -25.75
CA SER A 248 -5.94 2.12 -26.06
C SER A 248 -4.96 2.48 -27.17
N LEU A 249 -3.74 1.99 -27.02
CA LEU A 249 -2.70 2.05 -28.05
C LEU A 249 -2.82 0.92 -29.07
N TYR A 250 -3.64 -0.08 -28.77
CA TYR A 250 -3.87 -1.27 -29.59
C TYR A 250 -5.38 -1.51 -29.74
N PRO A 251 -6.09 -0.71 -30.56
CA PRO A 251 -7.55 -0.79 -30.68
C PRO A 251 -8.08 -2.15 -31.18
N GLU A 252 -7.23 -2.93 -31.84
CA GLU A 252 -7.55 -4.27 -32.33
C GLU A 252 -7.23 -5.38 -31.30
N ASP A 253 -6.67 -5.03 -30.14
CA ASP A 253 -6.34 -6.00 -29.09
C ASP A 253 -7.61 -6.53 -28.41
N ILE A 254 -7.64 -7.84 -28.19
CA ILE A 254 -8.82 -8.53 -27.66
C ILE A 254 -9.19 -8.07 -26.24
N LEU A 255 -8.23 -7.64 -25.43
CA LEU A 255 -8.50 -7.12 -24.09
C LEU A 255 -9.16 -5.73 -24.14
N PHE A 256 -8.85 -4.92 -25.15
CA PHE A 256 -9.55 -3.66 -25.36
C PHE A 256 -10.97 -3.86 -25.87
N GLN A 257 -11.19 -4.85 -26.74
CA GLN A 257 -12.52 -5.23 -27.17
C GLN A 257 -13.36 -5.75 -26.00
N HIS A 258 -12.75 -6.53 -25.09
CA HIS A 258 -13.38 -7.03 -23.85
C HIS A 258 -13.84 -5.91 -22.93
N GLU A 259 -12.93 -5.00 -22.55
CA GLU A 259 -13.26 -3.81 -21.76
C GLU A 259 -14.39 -3.00 -22.42
N SER A 260 -14.26 -2.75 -23.72
CA SER A 260 -15.22 -1.93 -24.49
C SER A 260 -16.61 -2.57 -24.52
N SER A 261 -16.68 -3.89 -24.66
CA SER A 261 -17.93 -4.65 -24.65
C SER A 261 -18.63 -4.55 -23.30
N ILE A 262 -17.91 -4.79 -22.19
CA ILE A 262 -18.48 -4.70 -20.84
C ILE A 262 -18.99 -3.28 -20.56
N LEU A 263 -18.19 -2.26 -20.90
CA LEU A 263 -18.58 -0.86 -20.70
C LEU A 263 -19.81 -0.47 -21.55
N ALA A 264 -19.89 -0.97 -22.79
CA ALA A 264 -21.04 -0.73 -23.66
C ALA A 264 -22.32 -1.39 -23.12
N GLU A 265 -22.23 -2.63 -22.66
CA GLU A 265 -23.34 -3.36 -22.04
C GLU A 265 -23.88 -2.63 -20.80
N LEU A 266 -22.98 -2.25 -19.88
CA LEU A 266 -23.36 -1.55 -18.65
C LEU A 266 -23.99 -0.19 -18.92
N ARG A 267 -23.46 0.55 -19.92
CA ARG A 267 -24.08 1.80 -20.37
C ARG A 267 -25.48 1.58 -20.93
N GLU A 268 -25.69 0.50 -21.67
CA GLU A 268 -27.01 0.18 -22.21
C GLU A 268 -28.00 -0.23 -21.12
N ILE A 269 -27.55 -0.96 -20.10
CA ILE A 269 -28.35 -1.23 -18.89
C ILE A 269 -28.79 0.08 -18.23
N VAL A 270 -27.90 1.05 -18.06
CA VAL A 270 -28.26 2.36 -17.46
C VAL A 270 -29.26 3.10 -18.33
N ARG A 271 -29.06 3.12 -19.66
CA ARG A 271 -29.96 3.81 -20.59
C ARG A 271 -31.35 3.18 -20.64
N SER A 272 -31.43 1.86 -20.63
CA SER A 272 -32.68 1.11 -20.70
C SER A 272 -33.42 1.13 -19.36
N ALA A 273 -32.72 0.90 -18.25
CA ALA A 273 -33.29 0.92 -16.91
C ALA A 273 -33.68 2.35 -16.48
N GLY A 274 -32.90 3.38 -16.83
CA GLY A 274 -33.22 4.78 -16.52
C GLY A 274 -34.52 5.31 -17.16
N ARG A 275 -35.05 4.60 -18.17
CA ARG A 275 -36.35 4.91 -18.79
C ARG A 275 -37.54 4.21 -18.12
N ALA A 276 -37.30 3.16 -17.34
CA ALA A 276 -38.35 2.26 -16.82
C ALA A 276 -38.31 2.05 -15.30
N HIS A 277 -37.19 2.31 -14.62
CA HIS A 277 -36.96 1.98 -13.22
C HIS A 277 -36.24 3.11 -12.46
N GLY A 278 -36.42 3.14 -11.13
CA GLY A 278 -35.75 4.09 -10.23
C GLY A 278 -34.28 3.76 -9.98
N ARG A 279 -33.55 4.69 -9.33
CA ARG A 279 -32.11 4.62 -9.08
C ARG A 279 -31.66 3.34 -8.36
N GLU A 280 -32.46 2.86 -7.42
CA GLU A 280 -32.18 1.64 -6.67
C GLU A 280 -32.15 0.37 -7.55
N ALA A 281 -32.99 0.30 -8.58
CA ALA A 281 -33.00 -0.82 -9.52
C ALA A 281 -31.75 -0.81 -10.41
N ILE A 282 -31.28 0.37 -10.80
CA ILE A 282 -30.04 0.55 -11.56
C ILE A 282 -28.84 0.08 -10.72
N ASP A 283 -28.79 0.46 -9.44
CA ASP A 283 -27.72 0.09 -8.53
C ASP A 283 -27.64 -1.45 -8.37
N ARG A 284 -28.78 -2.14 -8.27
CA ARG A 284 -28.82 -3.63 -8.18
C ARG A 284 -28.25 -4.32 -9.42
N LEU A 285 -28.37 -3.71 -10.60
CA LEU A 285 -27.88 -4.28 -11.85
C LEU A 285 -26.38 -3.98 -12.08
N ILE A 286 -25.92 -2.79 -11.69
CA ILE A 286 -24.56 -2.33 -11.99
C ILE A 286 -23.57 -2.74 -10.90
N LEU A 287 -23.92 -2.63 -9.61
CA LEU A 287 -22.97 -2.84 -8.52
C LEU A 287 -22.25 -4.20 -8.59
N PRO A 288 -22.92 -5.33 -8.89
CA PRO A 288 -22.25 -6.62 -9.02
C PRO A 288 -21.25 -6.69 -10.20
N ARG A 289 -21.43 -5.85 -11.22
CA ARG A 289 -20.62 -5.83 -12.45
C ARG A 289 -19.48 -4.81 -12.39
N CYS A 290 -19.43 -3.94 -11.38
CA CYS A 290 -18.37 -2.92 -11.26
C CYS A 290 -16.97 -3.54 -11.19
N GLN A 291 -16.80 -4.63 -10.43
CA GLN A 291 -15.51 -5.29 -10.28
C GLN A 291 -15.00 -5.86 -11.60
N GLU A 292 -15.88 -6.48 -12.39
CA GLU A 292 -15.57 -7.02 -13.71
C GLU A 292 -15.09 -5.92 -14.65
N LEU A 293 -15.80 -4.79 -14.72
CA LEU A 293 -15.40 -3.64 -15.53
C LEU A 293 -14.02 -3.11 -15.13
N ILE A 294 -13.78 -2.86 -13.84
CA ILE A 294 -12.49 -2.31 -13.39
C ILE A 294 -11.34 -3.29 -13.64
N ARG A 295 -11.58 -4.59 -13.48
CA ARG A 295 -10.57 -5.60 -13.80
C ARG A 295 -10.24 -5.60 -15.29
N ALA A 296 -11.24 -5.61 -16.18
CA ALA A 296 -11.01 -5.58 -17.62
C ALA A 296 -10.21 -4.34 -18.06
N VAL A 297 -10.52 -3.16 -17.47
CA VAL A 297 -9.73 -1.94 -17.67
C VAL A 297 -8.29 -2.12 -17.19
N GLY A 298 -8.11 -2.68 -15.99
CA GLY A 298 -6.80 -2.93 -15.39
C GLY A 298 -5.94 -3.90 -16.20
N ASP A 299 -6.52 -5.01 -16.64
CA ASP A 299 -5.82 -6.05 -17.40
C ASP A 299 -5.30 -5.54 -18.73
N ARG A 300 -6.14 -4.81 -19.48
CA ARG A 300 -5.70 -4.14 -20.70
C ARG A 300 -4.56 -3.18 -20.39
N LEU A 301 -4.73 -2.27 -19.44
CA LEU A 301 -3.70 -1.27 -19.11
C LEU A 301 -2.38 -1.91 -18.67
N ALA A 302 -2.44 -3.01 -17.91
CA ALA A 302 -1.26 -3.77 -17.49
C ALA A 302 -0.51 -4.36 -18.68
N VAL A 303 -1.22 -4.99 -19.62
CA VAL A 303 -0.62 -5.56 -20.84
C VAL A 303 -0.05 -4.48 -21.74
N GLU A 304 -0.77 -3.37 -21.94
CA GLU A 304 -0.27 -2.23 -22.74
C GLU A 304 1.01 -1.65 -22.13
N ALA A 305 1.02 -1.41 -20.82
CA ALA A 305 2.19 -0.91 -20.11
C ALA A 305 3.37 -1.89 -20.17
N ALA A 306 3.11 -3.20 -20.02
CA ALA A 306 4.12 -4.24 -20.13
C ALA A 306 4.78 -4.26 -21.52
N ARG A 307 3.97 -4.16 -22.59
CA ARG A 307 4.47 -4.06 -23.97
C ARG A 307 5.29 -2.79 -24.20
N GLN A 308 4.81 -1.63 -23.75
CA GLN A 308 5.56 -0.37 -23.84
C GLN A 308 6.91 -0.41 -23.13
N ARG A 309 6.99 -1.13 -22.01
CA ARG A 309 8.21 -1.28 -21.21
C ARG A 309 9.08 -2.46 -21.65
N ASN A 310 8.72 -3.15 -22.75
CA ASN A 310 9.42 -4.33 -23.25
C ASN A 310 9.62 -5.42 -22.18
N VAL A 311 8.59 -5.67 -21.37
CA VAL A 311 8.54 -6.85 -20.48
C VAL A 311 8.65 -8.10 -21.35
N ASP A 312 9.27 -9.15 -20.82
CA ASP A 312 9.50 -10.39 -21.56
C ASP A 312 8.17 -10.93 -22.14
N PRO A 313 8.07 -11.15 -23.47
CA PRO A 313 6.82 -11.54 -24.10
C PRO A 313 6.19 -12.79 -23.49
N LEU A 314 7.00 -13.75 -23.01
CA LEU A 314 6.49 -14.97 -22.41
C LEU A 314 5.72 -14.72 -21.10
N VAL A 315 6.11 -13.69 -20.34
CA VAL A 315 5.38 -13.27 -19.14
C VAL A 315 4.07 -12.61 -19.52
N VAL A 316 4.08 -11.79 -20.58
CA VAL A 316 2.88 -11.13 -21.09
C VAL A 316 1.89 -12.15 -21.66
N ASP A 317 2.37 -13.15 -22.41
CA ASP A 317 1.54 -14.21 -22.99
C ASP A 317 0.88 -15.06 -21.90
N LEU A 318 1.61 -15.41 -20.84
CA LEU A 318 1.04 -16.11 -19.68
C LEU A 318 -0.02 -15.25 -18.96
N TYR A 319 0.24 -13.94 -18.81
CA TYR A 319 -0.74 -13.01 -18.23
C TYR A 319 -2.02 -12.96 -19.07
N ILE A 320 -1.91 -12.77 -20.38
CA ILE A 320 -3.06 -12.74 -21.30
C ILE A 320 -3.82 -14.07 -21.24
N ALA A 321 -3.13 -15.22 -21.24
CA ALA A 321 -3.78 -16.52 -21.10
C ALA A 321 -4.55 -16.66 -19.78
N SER A 322 -4.03 -16.10 -18.68
CA SER A 322 -4.73 -16.09 -17.40
C SER A 322 -5.99 -15.21 -17.42
N VAL A 323 -5.92 -14.02 -18.03
CA VAL A 323 -7.08 -13.13 -18.20
C VAL A 323 -8.15 -13.78 -19.07
N VAL A 324 -7.75 -14.40 -20.18
CA VAL A 324 -8.66 -15.12 -21.07
C VAL A 324 -9.36 -16.28 -20.36
N LYS A 325 -8.65 -16.97 -19.45
CA LYS A 325 -9.21 -18.06 -18.65
C LYS A 325 -10.21 -17.57 -17.60
N GLU A 326 -10.02 -16.38 -17.04
CA GLU A 326 -10.94 -15.81 -16.05
C GLU A 326 -12.33 -15.50 -16.63
N ASP A 327 -12.40 -15.04 -17.90
CA ASP A 327 -13.66 -14.77 -18.60
C ASP A 327 -13.79 -15.56 -19.91
N GLY A 328 -13.53 -16.86 -19.85
CA GLY A 328 -13.51 -17.72 -21.03
C GLY A 328 -14.82 -17.75 -21.81
N ALA A 329 -15.95 -17.43 -21.19
CA ALA A 329 -17.24 -17.32 -21.86
C ALA A 329 -17.27 -16.16 -22.85
N TRP A 330 -16.90 -14.94 -22.40
CA TRP A 330 -16.87 -13.78 -23.29
C TRP A 330 -15.90 -13.98 -24.45
N PHE A 331 -14.69 -14.48 -24.18
CA PHE A 331 -13.69 -14.72 -25.24
C PHE A 331 -14.11 -15.80 -26.23
N SER A 332 -14.93 -16.78 -25.81
CA SER A 332 -15.48 -17.79 -26.72
C SER A 332 -16.62 -17.25 -27.58
N GLU A 333 -17.50 -16.43 -27.03
CA GLU A 333 -18.69 -15.92 -27.73
C GLU A 333 -18.39 -14.71 -28.62
N HIS A 334 -17.59 -13.77 -28.13
CA HIS A 334 -17.33 -12.49 -28.77
C HIS A 334 -15.90 -12.39 -29.32
N GLY A 335 -14.94 -13.06 -28.68
CA GLY A 335 -13.53 -13.01 -29.08
C GLY A 335 -13.09 -14.06 -30.10
N GLY A 336 -13.95 -15.03 -30.43
CA GLY A 336 -13.61 -16.12 -31.34
C GLY A 336 -12.55 -17.10 -30.82
N ILE A 337 -12.22 -17.04 -29.51
CA ILE A 337 -11.22 -17.90 -28.87
C ILE A 337 -11.95 -19.07 -28.21
N SER A 338 -12.05 -20.20 -28.90
CA SER A 338 -12.71 -21.40 -28.38
C SER A 338 -12.07 -21.89 -27.08
N GLN A 339 -12.83 -22.57 -26.20
CA GLN A 339 -12.29 -23.14 -24.96
C GLN A 339 -11.04 -24.02 -25.17
N GLU A 340 -10.98 -24.76 -26.28
CA GLU A 340 -9.80 -25.55 -26.62
C GLU A 340 -8.58 -24.66 -26.95
N THR A 341 -8.81 -23.56 -27.67
CA THR A 341 -7.78 -22.57 -27.94
C THR A 341 -7.29 -21.91 -26.65
N GLN A 342 -8.20 -21.58 -25.72
CA GLN A 342 -7.83 -20.99 -24.42
C GLN A 342 -6.94 -21.93 -23.60
N ARG A 343 -7.29 -23.22 -23.50
CA ARG A 343 -6.46 -24.24 -22.82
C ARG A 343 -5.09 -24.41 -23.49
N ARG A 344 -5.05 -24.33 -24.82
CA ARG A 344 -3.80 -24.38 -25.58
C ARG A 344 -2.92 -23.16 -25.31
N MET A 345 -3.49 -21.94 -25.29
CA MET A 345 -2.78 -20.70 -24.97
C MET A 345 -2.10 -20.78 -23.60
N GLU A 346 -2.83 -21.23 -22.57
CA GLU A 346 -2.27 -21.40 -21.22
C GLU A 346 -1.12 -22.42 -21.20
N ARG A 347 -1.33 -23.59 -21.82
CA ARG A 347 -0.30 -24.65 -21.86
C ARG A 347 0.96 -24.18 -22.58
N GLU A 348 0.83 -23.60 -23.78
CA GLU A 348 1.95 -23.13 -24.58
C GLU A 348 2.72 -22.02 -23.88
N ALA A 349 2.02 -21.08 -23.22
CA ALA A 349 2.66 -20.03 -22.44
C ALA A 349 3.46 -20.59 -21.25
N VAL A 350 2.91 -21.55 -20.52
CA VAL A 350 3.61 -22.21 -19.40
C VAL A 350 4.83 -23.01 -19.88
N GLU A 351 4.67 -23.81 -20.93
CA GLU A 351 5.75 -24.62 -21.51
C GLU A 351 6.90 -23.75 -22.03
N ALA A 352 6.60 -22.59 -22.62
CA ALA A 352 7.59 -21.65 -23.10
C ALA A 352 8.29 -20.88 -21.96
N LEU A 353 7.55 -20.46 -20.93
CA LEU A 353 8.08 -19.65 -19.83
C LEU A 353 8.91 -20.47 -18.84
N TYR A 354 8.49 -21.71 -18.54
CA TYR A 354 9.05 -22.51 -17.45
C TYR A 354 10.59 -22.70 -17.54
N PRO A 355 11.19 -23.04 -18.70
CA PRO A 355 12.64 -23.16 -18.83
C PRO A 355 13.40 -21.84 -18.55
N ARG A 356 12.74 -20.69 -18.70
CA ARG A 356 13.33 -19.36 -18.50
C ARG A 356 13.05 -18.76 -17.13
N LEU A 357 12.18 -19.39 -16.33
CA LEU A 357 11.74 -18.86 -15.04
C LEU A 357 12.92 -18.50 -14.13
N ARG A 358 13.94 -19.37 -14.04
CA ARG A 358 15.11 -19.10 -13.20
C ARG A 358 15.87 -17.85 -13.64
N SER A 359 16.14 -17.72 -14.94
CA SER A 359 16.80 -16.54 -15.50
C SER A 359 15.99 -15.26 -15.27
N LEU A 360 14.65 -15.33 -15.36
CA LEU A 360 13.78 -14.18 -15.09
C LEU A 360 13.78 -13.79 -13.61
N LEU A 361 13.81 -14.75 -12.69
CA LEU A 361 13.93 -14.49 -11.25
C LEU A 361 15.30 -13.90 -10.89
N ASP A 362 16.38 -14.40 -11.49
CA ASP A 362 17.73 -13.89 -11.23
C ASP A 362 17.86 -12.41 -11.68
N ARG A 363 17.13 -12.00 -12.74
CA ARG A 363 17.05 -10.59 -13.21
C ARG A 363 16.38 -9.63 -12.22
N LEU A 364 15.68 -10.14 -11.20
CA LEU A 364 15.10 -9.29 -10.16
C LEU A 364 16.18 -8.76 -9.18
N GLU A 365 17.36 -9.38 -9.14
CA GLU A 365 18.48 -8.97 -8.27
C GLU A 365 18.14 -8.92 -6.77
N ILE A 366 17.17 -9.74 -6.34
CA ILE A 366 16.66 -9.73 -4.95
C ILE A 366 17.25 -10.80 -4.03
N ALA A 367 18.25 -11.57 -4.48
CA ALA A 367 18.73 -12.77 -3.77
C ALA A 367 19.18 -12.49 -2.32
N GLU A 368 19.82 -11.33 -2.07
CA GLU A 368 20.30 -10.92 -0.74
C GLU A 368 19.15 -10.62 0.25
N TYR A 369 17.96 -10.33 -0.26
CA TYR A 369 16.78 -9.98 0.54
C TYR A 369 15.94 -11.21 0.92
N VAL A 370 16.21 -12.35 0.30
CA VAL A 370 15.44 -13.58 0.51
C VAL A 370 15.91 -14.29 1.78
N THR A 371 15.06 -14.25 2.81
CA THR A 371 15.28 -14.92 4.10
C THR A 371 14.61 -16.29 4.20
N ALA A 372 13.72 -16.62 3.26
CA ALA A 372 13.01 -17.90 3.27
C ALA A 372 14.00 -19.05 2.97
N PRO A 373 14.12 -20.07 3.84
CA PRO A 373 15.11 -21.13 3.64
C PRO A 373 14.74 -22.08 2.49
N ILE A 374 13.47 -22.14 2.07
CA ILE A 374 12.97 -23.05 1.02
C ILE A 374 13.53 -22.76 -0.37
N VAL A 375 14.20 -21.61 -0.57
CA VAL A 375 14.72 -21.21 -1.88
C VAL A 375 15.96 -21.99 -2.33
N SER A 376 16.57 -22.78 -1.45
CA SER A 376 17.58 -23.77 -1.82
C SER A 376 17.58 -24.97 -0.86
N ASP A 377 17.93 -26.15 -1.37
CA ASP A 377 18.04 -27.38 -0.55
C ASP A 377 19.00 -27.23 0.63
N GLU A 378 20.10 -26.49 0.44
CA GLU A 378 21.11 -26.24 1.47
C GLU A 378 20.57 -25.35 2.60
N ARG A 379 19.91 -24.22 2.25
CA ARG A 379 19.28 -23.34 3.24
C ARG A 379 18.11 -24.04 3.93
N TRP A 380 17.36 -24.86 3.20
CA TRP A 380 16.26 -25.64 3.74
C TRP A 380 16.75 -26.63 4.79
N LYS A 381 17.76 -27.45 4.46
CA LYS A 381 18.36 -28.43 5.39
C LYS A 381 18.98 -27.77 6.62
N SER A 382 19.80 -26.72 6.43
CA SER A 382 20.44 -26.02 7.55
C SER A 382 19.43 -25.38 8.51
N SER A 383 18.27 -24.94 8.01
CA SER A 383 17.21 -24.41 8.86
C SER A 383 16.60 -25.44 9.81
N PHE A 384 16.50 -26.71 9.42
CA PHE A 384 16.05 -27.80 10.30
C PHE A 384 17.10 -28.17 11.33
N GLU A 385 18.37 -28.24 10.92
CA GLU A 385 19.48 -28.55 11.82
C GLU A 385 19.62 -27.49 12.91
N ALA A 386 19.48 -26.21 12.57
CA ALA A 386 19.49 -25.12 13.54
C ALA A 386 18.36 -25.23 14.57
N ARG A 387 17.15 -25.62 14.15
CA ARG A 387 15.99 -25.83 15.05
C ARG A 387 16.15 -27.04 15.97
N SER A 388 16.72 -28.13 15.45
CA SER A 388 16.98 -29.34 16.24
C SER A 388 17.97 -29.13 17.40
N ARG A 389 18.85 -28.13 17.31
CA ARG A 389 19.81 -27.78 18.37
C ARG A 389 19.23 -26.87 19.46
N THR A 390 18.15 -26.16 19.17
CA THR A 390 17.46 -25.32 20.18
C THR A 390 16.47 -26.10 21.04
N ASP A 391 15.99 -27.26 20.58
CA ASP A 391 15.05 -28.13 21.32
C ASP A 391 15.74 -29.18 22.22
N SER A 392 17.07 -29.18 22.33
CA SER A 392 17.80 -30.07 23.24
C SER A 392 17.86 -29.54 24.69
N ALA A 393 16.80 -28.90 25.17
CA ALA A 393 16.56 -28.74 26.60
C ALA A 393 15.98 -30.06 27.10
N VAL A 394 16.86 -30.93 27.61
CA VAL A 394 16.50 -32.18 28.27
C VAL A 394 15.47 -31.87 29.37
N VAL A 395 14.23 -32.29 29.17
CA VAL A 395 13.26 -32.40 30.25
C VAL A 395 13.71 -33.59 31.10
N GLU A 396 14.44 -33.32 32.19
CA GLU A 396 14.64 -34.32 33.25
C GLU A 396 13.27 -34.58 33.89
N ALA A 397 12.56 -35.58 33.39
CA ALA A 397 11.48 -36.20 34.12
C ALA A 397 12.11 -36.98 35.30
N ARG A 398 12.05 -36.40 36.51
CA ARG A 398 12.24 -37.17 37.73
C ARG A 398 11.02 -38.09 37.89
N LEU A 399 11.26 -39.41 37.80
CA LEU A 399 10.32 -40.44 38.23
C LEU A 399 10.16 -40.43 39.74
#